data_AF-A0A956LZF7-F1
#
_entry.id   AF-A0A956LZF7-F1
#
_cell.length_a   1.000
_cell.length_b   1.000
_cell.length_c   1.000
_cell.angle_alpha   90.00
_cell.angle_beta   90.00
_cell.angle_gamma   90.00
#
_symmetry.space_group_name_H-M   'P 1'
#
loop_
_entity.id
_entity.type
_entity.pdbx_description
1 polymer ?
#
loop_
_entity_poly.entity_id
_entity_poly.type
_entity_poly.pdbx_seq_one_letter_code
_entity_poly.pdbx_strand_id
1 'polypeptide(L)'
;MPRLIPNVSPTDCSLTHGHGCPHRHLPSIPGAARLVLCVLLPLMAIGTPRAARSQACGVPGPAHDVTLLGQYSPPGFDTYSDVHGLSLLREGTLVEIAIILGHRNGMSGALVLDVTDPAAIDSIAFFPGPSFDVKTYVGDDDTLAYVCDDLPDATLTILDLGDPLHPEIVTAGVVPFHAHNLFVDPGRRLLYAGGNLTPSFRTRIYSLEDPRNPVQIGDLPGPAFHDVHAFGSNSYLFDTRRQRLWVFRVEDGGSTAILGTASWRGAHIHSGWPTPDGNYLIAADEL
;
A
#
# COMPACT_ATOMS: atom_id res chain seq x y z
N MET A 1 -15.20 32.52 -3.02
CA MET A 1 -15.50 31.66 -4.19
C MET A 1 -14.18 31.11 -4.69
N PRO A 2 -13.88 29.80 -4.57
CA PRO A 2 -12.67 29.26 -5.15
C PRO A 2 -12.86 29.16 -6.67
N ARG A 3 -11.93 29.76 -7.44
CA ARG A 3 -11.87 29.66 -8.89
C ARG A 3 -11.13 28.37 -9.27
N LEU A 4 -11.74 27.55 -10.13
CA LEU A 4 -11.06 26.51 -10.90
C LEU A 4 -10.03 27.20 -11.83
N ILE A 5 -8.79 26.72 -11.85
CA ILE A 5 -7.78 27.14 -12.83
C ILE A 5 -7.70 26.05 -13.91
N PRO A 6 -7.63 26.39 -15.22
CA PRO A 6 -7.61 25.41 -16.30
C PRO A 6 -6.24 24.73 -16.43
N ASN A 7 -6.26 23.52 -17.01
CA ASN A 7 -5.11 22.66 -17.30
C ASN A 7 -3.87 23.44 -17.78
N VAL A 8 -2.74 23.25 -17.09
CA VAL A 8 -1.41 23.71 -17.53
C VAL A 8 -0.63 22.50 -18.04
N SER A 9 -0.06 22.61 -19.24
CA SER A 9 0.75 21.57 -19.89
C SER A 9 2.12 21.40 -19.21
N PRO A 10 2.78 20.23 -19.35
CA PRO A 10 3.83 19.80 -18.41
C PRO A 10 5.22 20.45 -18.58
N THR A 11 5.42 21.48 -19.38
CA THR A 11 6.78 21.84 -19.85
C THR A 11 7.54 22.91 -19.08
N ASP A 12 7.02 23.52 -18.01
CA ASP A 12 7.79 24.54 -17.28
C ASP A 12 7.57 24.46 -15.77
N CYS A 13 8.53 23.87 -15.05
CA CYS A 13 8.83 24.19 -13.65
C CYS A 13 10.21 23.62 -13.27
N SER A 14 11.27 24.30 -13.72
CA SER A 14 12.54 24.29 -12.98
C SER A 14 12.42 25.27 -11.81
N LEU A 15 12.74 24.89 -10.57
CA LEU A 15 13.27 25.81 -9.56
C LEU A 15 13.77 25.09 -8.30
N THR A 16 14.75 25.76 -7.71
CA THR A 16 15.81 25.36 -6.80
C THR A 16 15.50 25.54 -5.31
N HIS A 17 16.11 24.68 -4.48
CA HIS A 17 16.56 24.82 -3.09
C HIS A 17 15.61 25.27 -1.95
N GLY A 18 15.64 24.48 -0.86
CA GLY A 18 15.67 25.02 0.52
C GLY A 18 14.91 24.23 1.58
N HIS A 19 15.65 23.62 2.52
CA HIS A 19 15.23 23.15 3.86
C HIS A 19 14.80 21.67 4.06
N GLY A 20 15.81 20.79 4.14
CA GLY A 20 16.22 20.11 5.38
C GLY A 20 15.22 19.22 6.14
N CYS A 21 15.08 17.97 5.69
CA CYS A 21 14.81 16.80 6.52
C CYS A 21 15.91 15.76 6.19
N PRO A 22 16.51 15.03 7.14
CA PRO A 22 17.62 14.13 6.83
C PRO A 22 17.09 12.85 6.18
N HIS A 23 16.59 12.95 4.95
CA HIS A 23 16.51 11.78 4.08
C HIS A 23 17.93 11.46 3.68
N ARG A 24 18.47 10.34 4.17
CA ARG A 24 19.68 9.76 3.61
C ARG A 24 19.38 9.54 2.13
N HIS A 25 20.01 10.35 1.27
CA HIS A 25 19.91 10.20 -0.18
C HIS A 25 20.31 8.76 -0.53
N LEU A 26 19.31 7.94 -0.89
CA LEU A 26 19.58 6.83 -1.78
C LEU A 26 20.20 7.45 -3.05
N PRO A 27 21.36 6.97 -3.52
CA PRO A 27 21.96 7.52 -4.72
C PRO A 27 20.94 7.46 -5.85
N SER A 28 20.72 8.59 -6.53
CA SER A 28 19.89 8.64 -7.72
C SER A 28 20.49 7.68 -8.74
N ILE A 29 19.83 6.54 -8.98
CA ILE A 29 20.19 5.61 -10.04
C ILE A 29 19.71 6.25 -11.35
N PRO A 30 20.60 6.69 -12.26
CA PRO A 30 20.18 7.21 -13.54
C PRO A 30 19.50 6.07 -14.33
N GLY A 31 18.18 6.14 -14.50
CA GLY A 31 17.38 5.14 -15.23
C GLY A 31 16.31 4.37 -14.43
N ALA A 32 16.13 4.65 -13.13
CA ALA A 32 15.13 3.93 -12.33
C ALA A 32 13.72 4.54 -12.41
N ALA A 33 13.01 4.21 -13.49
CA ALA A 33 11.55 4.15 -13.50
C ALA A 33 11.16 2.78 -14.03
N ARG A 34 11.06 1.78 -13.16
CA ARG A 34 10.52 0.46 -13.48
C ARG A 34 9.77 -0.11 -12.29
N LEU A 35 8.44 -0.10 -12.38
CA LEU A 35 7.58 -1.14 -11.83
C LEU A 35 6.36 -1.19 -12.75
N VAL A 36 6.21 -2.28 -13.50
CA VAL A 36 4.95 -2.58 -14.20
C VAL A 36 4.64 -4.05 -14.01
N LEU A 37 3.71 -4.34 -13.12
CA LEU A 37 3.00 -5.63 -13.10
C LEU A 37 1.55 -5.37 -13.51
N CYS A 38 1.22 -5.73 -14.74
CA CYS A 38 -0.15 -5.67 -15.25
C CYS A 38 -0.83 -7.03 -15.02
N VAL A 39 -1.63 -7.14 -13.95
CA VAL A 39 -2.51 -8.29 -13.73
C VAL A 39 -3.82 -8.04 -14.49
N LEU A 40 -4.01 -8.71 -15.64
CA LEU A 40 -5.26 -8.68 -16.39
C LEU A 40 -6.05 -10.00 -16.19
N LEU A 41 -7.30 -9.81 -15.76
CA LEU A 41 -8.34 -10.78 -15.40
C LEU A 41 -8.65 -11.84 -16.48
N PRO A 42 -9.28 -12.99 -16.11
CA PRO A 42 -9.93 -13.84 -17.09
C PRO A 42 -11.14 -13.12 -17.71
N LEU A 43 -11.23 -13.15 -19.03
CA LEU A 43 -12.44 -12.76 -19.76
C LEU A 43 -13.63 -13.61 -19.30
N MET A 44 -14.59 -12.99 -18.62
CA MET A 44 -16.01 -13.26 -18.87
C MET A 44 -16.76 -11.94 -18.98
N ALA A 45 -17.54 -11.82 -20.05
CA ALA A 45 -18.24 -10.61 -20.42
C ALA A 45 -19.36 -10.24 -19.43
N ILE A 46 -19.61 -8.93 -19.37
CA ILE A 46 -20.71 -8.19 -18.73
C ILE A 46 -20.41 -7.73 -17.28
N GLY A 47 -19.94 -6.48 -17.16
CA GLY A 47 -20.05 -5.64 -15.95
C GLY A 47 -18.74 -5.34 -15.22
N THR A 48 -18.23 -4.11 -15.41
CA THR A 48 -17.22 -3.37 -14.60
C THR A 48 -15.86 -4.04 -14.32
N PRO A 49 -14.73 -3.49 -14.83
CA PRO A 49 -13.39 -3.99 -14.47
C PRO A 49 -13.00 -3.54 -13.06
N ARG A 50 -12.73 -4.51 -12.18
CA ARG A 50 -12.16 -4.30 -10.83
C ARG A 50 -10.65 -4.10 -11.00
N ALA A 51 -10.14 -2.91 -10.69
CA ALA A 51 -8.72 -2.59 -10.82
C ALA A 51 -7.91 -3.23 -9.68
N ALA A 52 -6.80 -3.91 -10.03
CA ALA A 52 -5.79 -4.31 -9.06
C ALA A 52 -5.07 -3.06 -8.53
N ARG A 53 -4.91 -2.97 -7.20
CA ARG A 53 -4.20 -1.89 -6.53
C ARG A 53 -2.70 -2.23 -6.53
N SER A 54 -1.85 -1.24 -6.77
CA SER A 54 -0.40 -1.40 -6.55
C SER A 54 0.10 -0.16 -5.81
N GLN A 55 0.68 -0.33 -4.63
CA GLN A 55 1.50 0.70 -3.98
C GLN A 55 2.95 0.24 -4.07
N ALA A 56 3.82 1.02 -4.72
CA ALA A 56 5.25 0.75 -4.74
C ALA A 56 5.90 1.35 -3.49
N CYS A 57 6.93 0.70 -2.94
CA CYS A 57 7.78 1.29 -1.91
C CYS A 57 8.66 2.40 -2.54
N GLY A 58 8.17 3.64 -2.50
CA GLY A 58 8.80 4.85 -3.04
C GLY A 58 7.86 6.04 -2.89
N VAL A 59 8.34 7.28 -3.10
CA VAL A 59 7.53 8.51 -2.96
C VAL A 59 6.20 8.34 -3.72
N PRO A 60 5.05 8.27 -3.03
CA PRO A 60 3.78 8.00 -3.68
C PRO A 60 3.41 9.19 -4.57
N GLY A 61 3.38 8.94 -5.88
CA GLY A 61 2.90 9.86 -6.89
C GLY A 61 2.19 9.10 -8.00
N PRO A 62 1.35 9.74 -8.81
CA PRO A 62 0.79 9.09 -9.98
C PRO A 62 1.93 8.63 -10.90
N ALA A 63 1.90 7.37 -11.34
CA ALA A 63 2.81 6.92 -12.38
C ALA A 63 2.43 7.61 -13.69
N HIS A 64 3.22 8.58 -14.10
CA HIS A 64 3.18 9.15 -15.44
C HIS A 64 4.14 8.34 -16.34
N ASP A 65 3.81 8.19 -17.62
CA ASP A 65 4.63 7.45 -18.60
C ASP A 65 4.82 5.94 -18.32
N VAL A 66 3.71 5.24 -18.07
CA VAL A 66 3.69 3.79 -17.89
C VAL A 66 3.87 3.05 -19.22
N THR A 67 4.84 2.14 -19.29
CA THR A 67 5.06 1.25 -20.44
C THR A 67 4.85 -0.20 -20.02
N LEU A 68 3.94 -0.93 -20.68
CA LEU A 68 3.79 -2.36 -20.43
C LEU A 68 5.07 -3.11 -20.84
N LEU A 69 5.76 -3.69 -19.86
CA LEU A 69 6.99 -4.47 -20.09
C LEU A 69 6.71 -5.96 -20.33
N GLY A 70 5.63 -6.48 -19.74
CA GLY A 70 5.23 -7.88 -19.84
C GLY A 70 3.90 -8.15 -19.15
N GLN A 71 3.36 -9.35 -19.36
CA GLN A 71 2.15 -9.85 -18.70
C GLN A 71 2.42 -11.27 -18.21
N TYR A 72 1.99 -11.54 -16.99
CA TYR A 72 2.15 -12.84 -16.36
C TYR A 72 0.85 -13.23 -15.65
N SER A 73 0.46 -14.50 -15.81
CA SER A 73 -0.70 -15.08 -15.14
C SER A 73 -0.22 -16.32 -14.38
N PRO A 74 0.01 -16.21 -13.06
CA PRO A 74 0.51 -17.34 -12.28
C PRO A 74 -0.48 -18.51 -12.35
N PRO A 75 -0.02 -19.73 -12.63
CA PRO A 75 -0.90 -20.88 -12.73
C PRO A 75 -1.53 -21.21 -11.37
N GLY A 76 -2.80 -21.61 -11.45
CA GLY A 76 -3.59 -22.09 -10.31
C GLY A 76 -4.38 -21.01 -9.58
N PHE A 77 -4.23 -19.72 -9.92
CA PHE A 77 -5.06 -18.67 -9.32
C PHE A 77 -6.49 -18.66 -9.88
N ASP A 78 -7.47 -18.71 -9.00
CA ASP A 78 -8.89 -18.60 -9.31
C ASP A 78 -9.47 -17.22 -8.98
N THR A 79 -8.90 -16.52 -7.99
CA THR A 79 -9.25 -15.13 -7.66
C THR A 79 -8.01 -14.33 -7.28
N TYR A 80 -8.07 -13.01 -7.42
CA TYR A 80 -7.03 -12.08 -7.00
C TYR A 80 -7.63 -11.03 -6.07
N SER A 81 -6.86 -10.61 -5.08
CA SER A 81 -7.28 -9.59 -4.11
C SER A 81 -6.39 -8.34 -4.15
N ASP A 82 -5.07 -8.52 -4.13
CA ASP A 82 -4.10 -7.41 -4.11
C ASP A 82 -2.77 -7.83 -4.75
N VAL A 83 -2.00 -6.83 -5.17
CA VAL A 83 -0.65 -7.02 -5.70
C VAL A 83 0.29 -5.92 -5.20
N HIS A 84 1.46 -6.30 -4.71
CA HIS A 84 2.43 -5.36 -4.15
C HIS A 84 3.84 -5.64 -4.66
N GLY A 85 4.52 -4.58 -5.11
CA GLY A 85 5.87 -4.67 -5.67
C GLY A 85 6.92 -4.16 -4.69
N LEU A 86 8.10 -4.77 -4.70
CA LEU A 86 9.25 -4.35 -3.91
C LEU A 86 10.53 -4.48 -4.73
N SER A 87 11.30 -3.40 -4.79
CA SER A 87 12.62 -3.38 -5.44
C SER A 87 13.69 -3.11 -4.39
N LEU A 88 14.74 -3.93 -4.36
CA LEU A 88 15.82 -3.89 -3.38
C LEU A 88 17.18 -3.94 -4.07
N LEU A 89 18.17 -3.25 -3.52
CA LEU A 89 19.58 -3.45 -3.90
C LEU A 89 20.22 -4.47 -2.96
N ARG A 90 20.77 -5.52 -3.55
CA ARG A 90 21.38 -6.65 -2.87
C ARG A 90 22.78 -6.86 -3.37
N GLU A 91 23.76 -6.55 -2.51
CA GLU A 91 25.18 -6.64 -2.86
C GLU A 91 25.52 -5.88 -4.16
N GLY A 92 24.80 -4.78 -4.43
CA GLY A 92 24.93 -3.98 -5.65
C GLY A 92 24.09 -4.44 -6.85
N THR A 93 23.32 -5.52 -6.72
CA THR A 93 22.41 -6.04 -7.74
C THR A 93 20.96 -5.66 -7.42
N LEU A 94 20.22 -5.16 -8.41
CA LEU A 94 18.78 -4.93 -8.25
C LEU A 94 18.05 -6.26 -8.24
N VAL A 95 17.20 -6.46 -7.24
CA VAL A 95 16.23 -7.55 -7.16
C VAL A 95 14.85 -6.93 -7.06
N GLU A 96 13.92 -7.37 -7.89
CA GLU A 96 12.53 -6.93 -7.87
C GLU A 96 11.63 -8.12 -7.62
N ILE A 97 10.73 -8.01 -6.65
CA ILE A 97 9.72 -9.03 -6.37
C ILE A 97 8.32 -8.45 -6.50
N ALA A 98 7.38 -9.33 -6.80
CA ALA A 98 5.95 -9.06 -6.68
C ALA A 98 5.31 -10.06 -5.72
N ILE A 99 4.39 -9.56 -4.89
CA ILE A 99 3.56 -10.37 -4.00
C ILE A 99 2.13 -10.30 -4.53
N ILE A 100 1.57 -11.43 -4.92
CA ILE A 100 0.20 -11.54 -5.41
C ILE A 100 -0.64 -12.26 -4.35
N LEU A 101 -1.73 -11.64 -3.92
CA LEU A 101 -2.69 -12.23 -3.02
C LEU A 101 -3.92 -12.75 -3.76
N GLY A 102 -4.45 -13.87 -3.29
CA GLY A 102 -5.71 -14.42 -3.80
C GLY A 102 -5.88 -15.89 -3.47
N HIS A 103 -6.80 -16.54 -4.17
CA HIS A 103 -6.98 -17.99 -4.08
C HIS A 103 -6.17 -18.67 -5.17
N ARG A 104 -5.40 -19.68 -4.76
CA ARG A 104 -4.59 -20.52 -5.63
C ARG A 104 -4.87 -21.99 -5.33
N ASN A 105 -5.38 -22.72 -6.31
CA ASN A 105 -5.75 -24.13 -6.19
C ASN A 105 -6.67 -24.39 -4.98
N GLY A 106 -7.61 -23.47 -4.73
CA GLY A 106 -8.55 -23.55 -3.61
C GLY A 106 -7.99 -23.15 -2.25
N MET A 107 -6.79 -22.55 -2.18
CA MET A 107 -6.20 -22.03 -0.94
C MET A 107 -5.92 -20.53 -1.05
N SER A 108 -6.39 -19.76 -0.08
CA SER A 108 -6.01 -18.36 0.10
C SER A 108 -4.53 -18.23 0.46
N GLY A 109 -3.84 -17.21 -0.05
CA GLY A 109 -2.49 -16.90 0.39
C GLY A 109 -1.76 -15.87 -0.46
N ALA A 110 -0.45 -15.78 -0.23
CA ALA A 110 0.48 -14.89 -0.91
C ALA A 110 1.46 -15.67 -1.79
N LEU A 111 1.50 -15.36 -3.09
CA LEU A 111 2.54 -15.84 -4.02
C LEU A 111 3.62 -14.77 -4.15
N VAL A 112 4.86 -15.12 -3.84
CA VAL A 112 6.04 -14.28 -4.08
C VAL A 112 6.68 -14.70 -5.41
N LEU A 113 6.94 -13.70 -6.26
CA LEU A 113 7.52 -13.84 -7.59
C LEU A 113 8.82 -13.05 -7.69
N ASP A 114 9.83 -13.60 -8.36
CA ASP A 114 10.94 -12.82 -8.89
C ASP A 114 10.49 -12.17 -10.20
N VAL A 115 10.54 -10.84 -10.26
CA VAL A 115 10.18 -10.04 -11.43
C VAL A 115 11.32 -9.14 -11.89
N THR A 116 12.55 -9.45 -11.47
CA THR A 116 13.76 -8.69 -11.83
C THR A 116 13.97 -8.66 -13.35
N ASP A 117 13.73 -9.79 -14.04
CA ASP A 117 13.63 -9.83 -15.49
C ASP A 117 12.15 -9.97 -15.91
N PRO A 118 11.52 -8.93 -16.47
CA PRO A 118 10.12 -9.01 -16.89
C PRO A 118 9.87 -10.01 -18.03
N ALA A 119 10.92 -10.48 -18.72
CA ALA A 119 10.81 -11.54 -19.73
C ALA A 119 10.91 -12.96 -19.13
N ALA A 120 11.37 -13.09 -17.88
CA ALA A 120 11.61 -14.35 -17.18
C ALA A 120 11.16 -14.25 -15.71
N ILE A 121 9.84 -14.24 -15.50
CA ILE A 121 9.23 -14.19 -14.16
C ILE A 121 9.20 -15.58 -13.55
N ASP A 122 9.75 -15.73 -12.36
CA ASP A 122 9.84 -16.99 -11.63
C ASP A 122 8.99 -16.98 -10.35
N SER A 123 8.34 -18.10 -10.05
CA SER A 123 7.65 -18.29 -8.77
C SER A 123 8.63 -18.72 -7.69
N ILE A 124 8.75 -17.91 -6.63
CA ILE A 124 9.64 -18.19 -5.51
C ILE A 124 8.95 -19.11 -4.51
N ALA A 125 7.83 -18.64 -3.93
CA ALA A 125 7.14 -19.36 -2.86
C ALA A 125 5.66 -18.97 -2.78
N PHE A 126 4.81 -19.90 -2.36
CA PHE A 126 3.42 -19.63 -2.00
C PHE A 126 3.21 -19.88 -0.51
N PHE A 127 2.66 -18.90 0.19
CA PHE A 127 2.37 -18.93 1.61
C PHE A 127 0.85 -18.97 1.83
N PRO A 128 0.27 -20.12 2.19
CA PRO A 128 -1.15 -20.21 2.53
C PRO A 128 -1.47 -19.32 3.73
N GLY A 129 -2.61 -18.63 3.71
CA GLY A 129 -3.05 -17.77 4.80
C GLY A 129 -3.89 -16.57 4.33
N PRO A 130 -3.83 -15.46 5.07
CA PRO A 130 -4.46 -14.19 4.73
C PRO A 130 -4.20 -13.78 3.28
N SER A 131 -5.20 -13.18 2.63
CA SER A 131 -5.10 -12.86 1.19
C SER A 131 -5.85 -11.61 0.75
N PHE A 132 -6.10 -10.63 1.62
CA PHE A 132 -6.82 -9.41 1.23
C PHE A 132 -5.93 -8.25 0.81
N ASP A 133 -4.98 -7.86 1.66
CA ASP A 133 -4.10 -6.73 1.38
C ASP A 133 -2.69 -7.02 1.88
N VAL A 134 -1.69 -6.51 1.16
CA VAL A 134 -0.28 -6.63 1.53
C VAL A 134 0.43 -5.29 1.44
N LYS A 135 1.28 -4.98 2.43
CA LYS A 135 2.18 -3.82 2.39
C LYS A 135 3.55 -4.18 2.93
N THR A 136 4.59 -3.63 2.31
CA THR A 136 5.97 -3.85 2.73
C THR A 136 6.46 -2.77 3.68
N TYR A 137 7.32 -3.16 4.61
CA TYR A 137 8.13 -2.29 5.43
C TYR A 137 9.61 -2.52 5.08
N VAL A 138 10.34 -1.44 4.82
CA VAL A 138 11.79 -1.44 4.62
C VAL A 138 12.38 -0.49 5.63
N GLY A 139 12.94 -1.06 6.69
CA GLY A 139 13.73 -0.36 7.71
C GLY A 139 15.23 -0.57 7.51
N ASP A 140 16.02 -0.14 8.49
CA ASP A 140 17.48 -0.25 8.43
C ASP A 140 17.96 -1.71 8.43
N ASP A 141 17.38 -2.54 9.29
CA ASP A 141 17.78 -3.94 9.48
C ASP A 141 16.72 -4.95 8.98
N ASP A 142 15.52 -4.47 8.64
CA ASP A 142 14.35 -5.32 8.39
C ASP A 142 13.67 -4.96 7.07
N THR A 143 13.42 -5.98 6.27
CA THR A 143 12.55 -5.89 5.10
C THR A 143 11.45 -6.92 5.26
N LEU A 144 10.21 -6.48 5.44
CA LEU A 144 9.08 -7.33 5.79
C LEU A 144 7.89 -7.07 4.87
N ALA A 145 7.00 -8.05 4.72
CA ALA A 145 5.65 -7.84 4.22
C ALA A 145 4.60 -8.22 5.25
N TYR A 146 3.63 -7.35 5.44
CA TYR A 146 2.46 -7.53 6.28
C TYR A 146 1.28 -7.93 5.40
N VAL A 147 0.70 -9.10 5.65
CA VAL A 147 -0.46 -9.62 4.90
C VAL A 147 -1.63 -9.79 5.84
N CYS A 148 -2.79 -9.22 5.49
CA CYS A 148 -3.99 -9.27 6.31
C CYS A 148 -5.19 -9.87 5.60
N ASP A 149 -6.22 -10.17 6.40
CA ASP A 149 -7.53 -10.62 5.96
C ASP A 149 -8.62 -9.86 6.74
N ASP A 150 -9.82 -9.79 6.16
CA ASP A 150 -10.99 -9.15 6.76
C ASP A 150 -11.97 -10.16 7.37
N LEU A 151 -11.52 -11.39 7.58
CA LEU A 151 -12.28 -12.39 8.32
C LEU A 151 -12.28 -12.12 9.83
N PRO A 152 -13.36 -12.47 10.55
CA PRO A 152 -13.48 -12.26 12.00
C PRO A 152 -12.36 -12.86 12.86
N ASP A 153 -11.79 -13.98 12.41
CA ASP A 153 -10.70 -14.73 13.04
C ASP A 153 -9.35 -14.55 12.29
N ALA A 154 -9.29 -13.53 11.43
CA ALA A 154 -8.08 -13.19 10.70
C ALA A 154 -6.92 -12.83 11.63
N THR A 155 -5.73 -13.07 11.09
CA THR A 155 -4.47 -12.80 11.77
C THR A 155 -3.54 -12.08 10.82
N LEU A 156 -2.52 -11.43 11.39
CA LEU A 156 -1.46 -10.82 10.61
C LEU A 156 -0.43 -11.90 10.28
N THR A 157 -0.16 -12.09 9.00
CA THR A 157 1.02 -12.84 8.55
C THR A 157 2.14 -11.87 8.23
N ILE A 158 3.32 -12.14 8.77
CA ILE A 158 4.52 -11.33 8.52
C ILE A 158 5.53 -12.21 7.77
N LEU A 159 5.89 -11.79 6.57
CA LEU A 159 6.94 -12.41 5.76
C LEU A 159 8.25 -11.64 5.97
N ASP A 160 9.33 -12.34 6.28
CA ASP A 160 10.69 -11.83 6.18
C ASP A 160 11.10 -11.83 4.70
N LEU A 161 11.50 -10.66 4.23
CA LEU A 161 11.96 -10.38 2.88
C LEU A 161 13.42 -9.86 2.90
N GLY A 162 14.13 -10.03 4.01
CA GLY A 162 15.56 -9.77 4.11
C GLY A 162 16.34 -10.56 3.06
N ASP A 163 15.90 -11.78 2.74
CA ASP A 163 16.13 -12.47 1.47
C ASP A 163 14.83 -12.56 0.63
N PRO A 164 14.58 -11.65 -0.33
CA PRO A 164 13.33 -11.65 -1.09
C PRO A 164 13.24 -12.85 -2.04
N LEU A 165 14.36 -13.52 -2.36
CA LEU A 165 14.38 -14.76 -3.14
C LEU A 165 14.27 -16.02 -2.25
N HIS A 166 14.39 -15.87 -0.94
CA HIS A 166 14.15 -16.92 0.06
C HIS A 166 13.29 -16.38 1.21
N PRO A 167 12.05 -15.96 0.93
CA PRO A 167 11.19 -15.38 1.95
C PRO A 167 10.78 -16.42 3.00
N GLU A 168 10.64 -15.98 4.25
CA GLU A 168 10.25 -16.84 5.38
C GLU A 168 9.09 -16.23 6.17
N ILE A 169 8.32 -17.05 6.88
CA ILE A 169 7.30 -16.54 7.81
C ILE A 169 7.97 -16.20 9.13
N VAL A 170 7.95 -14.92 9.53
CA VAL A 170 8.37 -14.47 10.87
C VAL A 170 7.34 -14.87 11.92
N THR A 171 6.07 -14.64 11.60
CA THR A 171 4.93 -14.94 12.48
C THR A 171 3.71 -15.23 11.62
N ALA A 172 3.01 -16.31 11.97
CA ALA A 172 1.71 -16.67 11.41
C ALA A 172 0.69 -16.83 12.53
N GLY A 173 -0.50 -16.25 12.40
CA GLY A 173 -1.62 -16.71 13.20
C GLY A 173 -1.67 -16.25 14.66
N VAL A 174 -0.74 -15.42 15.15
CA VAL A 174 -0.61 -15.15 16.60
C VAL A 174 -1.28 -13.84 17.03
N VAL A 175 -1.35 -12.85 16.14
CA VAL A 175 -1.96 -11.54 16.45
C VAL A 175 -3.34 -11.50 15.82
N PRO A 176 -4.44 -11.49 16.63
CA PRO A 176 -5.77 -11.21 16.11
C PRO A 176 -5.76 -9.88 15.37
N PHE A 177 -5.94 -9.94 14.07
CA PHE A 177 -5.71 -8.82 13.19
C PHE A 177 -6.70 -8.90 12.05
N HIS A 178 -7.69 -8.02 12.13
CA HIS A 178 -8.77 -7.95 11.17
C HIS A 178 -8.64 -6.64 10.44
N ALA A 179 -8.30 -6.67 9.16
CA ALA A 179 -8.16 -5.48 8.34
C ALA A 179 -8.42 -5.81 6.87
N HIS A 180 -9.09 -4.89 6.19
CA HIS A 180 -9.30 -4.96 4.75
C HIS A 180 -8.24 -4.15 4.00
N ASN A 181 -7.58 -3.20 4.68
CA ASN A 181 -6.53 -2.38 4.09
C ASN A 181 -5.44 -2.06 5.11
N LEU A 182 -4.21 -1.99 4.63
CA LEU A 182 -3.01 -1.64 5.35
C LEU A 182 -2.38 -0.40 4.74
N PHE A 183 -1.74 0.39 5.60
CA PHE A 183 -0.78 1.41 5.19
C PHE A 183 0.41 1.39 6.13
N VAL A 184 1.62 1.41 5.59
CA VAL A 184 2.87 1.45 6.36
C VAL A 184 3.48 2.85 6.20
N ASP A 185 3.74 3.51 7.32
CA ASP A 185 4.60 4.69 7.39
C ASP A 185 5.97 4.23 7.93
N PRO A 186 6.94 3.92 7.06
CA PRO A 186 8.25 3.42 7.51
C PRO A 186 9.04 4.50 8.23
N GLY A 187 8.86 5.78 7.87
CA GLY A 187 9.60 6.90 8.47
C GLY A 187 9.21 7.14 9.93
N ARG A 188 7.96 6.87 10.27
CA ARG A 188 7.43 6.96 11.65
C ARG A 188 7.28 5.60 12.33
N ARG A 189 7.61 4.51 11.63
CA ARG A 189 7.46 3.13 12.10
C ARG A 189 6.04 2.84 12.57
N LEU A 190 5.05 3.19 11.76
CA LEU A 190 3.64 2.95 12.04
C LEU A 190 2.98 2.06 10.98
N LEU A 191 2.12 1.16 11.42
CA LEU A 191 1.20 0.39 10.58
C LEU A 191 -0.23 0.79 10.90
N TYR A 192 -0.96 1.22 9.87
CA TYR A 192 -2.38 1.51 9.95
C TYR A 192 -3.15 0.32 9.41
N ALA A 193 -4.15 -0.15 10.16
CA ALA A 193 -4.97 -1.30 9.81
C ALA A 193 -6.44 -0.89 9.79
N GLY A 194 -7.02 -0.82 8.59
CA GLY A 194 -8.33 -0.23 8.33
C GLY A 194 -9.25 -1.14 7.52
N GLY A 195 -10.36 -0.56 7.05
CA GLY A 195 -11.17 -1.11 5.97
C GLY A 195 -12.25 -2.12 6.36
N ASN A 196 -12.24 -2.66 7.58
CA ASN A 196 -13.36 -3.48 8.04
C ASN A 196 -14.58 -2.61 8.35
N LEU A 197 -15.58 -2.60 7.48
CA LEU A 197 -16.74 -1.70 7.56
C LEU A 197 -17.82 -2.11 8.58
N THR A 198 -17.49 -2.93 9.58
CA THR A 198 -18.37 -3.19 10.72
C THR A 198 -18.49 -1.95 11.62
N PRO A 199 -19.68 -1.63 12.17
CA PRO A 199 -19.88 -0.39 12.92
C PRO A 199 -18.99 -0.23 14.17
N SER A 200 -18.54 -1.33 14.75
CA SER A 200 -17.65 -1.37 15.92
C SER A 200 -16.17 -1.25 15.56
N PHE A 201 -15.78 -1.48 14.31
CA PHE A 201 -14.38 -1.43 13.91
C PHE A 201 -13.88 0.00 13.78
N ARG A 202 -12.61 0.19 14.11
CA ARG A 202 -11.87 1.45 14.04
C ARG A 202 -10.58 1.17 13.30
N THR A 203 -10.09 2.14 12.54
CA THR A 203 -8.73 2.01 11.97
C THR A 203 -7.74 2.04 13.12
N ARG A 204 -7.03 0.92 13.30
CA ARG A 204 -6.05 0.72 14.37
C ARG A 204 -4.68 1.22 13.93
N ILE A 205 -3.90 1.67 14.90
CA ILE A 205 -2.53 2.12 14.71
C ILE A 205 -1.62 1.19 15.52
N TYR A 206 -0.66 0.58 14.83
CA TYR A 206 0.35 -0.29 15.41
C TYR A 206 1.72 0.36 15.32
N SER A 207 2.49 0.28 16.40
CA SER A 207 3.91 0.60 16.42
C SER A 207 4.70 -0.52 15.75
N LEU A 208 5.67 -0.12 14.92
CA LEU A 208 6.68 -0.96 14.29
C LEU A 208 8.07 -0.68 14.89
N GLU A 209 8.15 -0.24 16.16
CA GLU A 209 9.44 -0.15 16.87
C GLU A 209 10.14 -1.53 16.89
N ASP A 210 9.37 -2.59 17.13
CA ASP A 210 9.73 -3.95 16.74
C ASP A 210 8.84 -4.38 15.55
N PRO A 211 9.32 -4.26 14.29
CA PRO A 211 8.49 -4.49 13.11
C PRO A 211 8.14 -5.97 12.92
N ARG A 212 8.87 -6.89 13.57
CA ARG A 212 8.54 -8.32 13.62
C ARG A 212 7.45 -8.64 14.64
N ASN A 213 7.20 -7.75 15.59
CA ASN A 213 6.15 -7.88 16.61
C ASN A 213 5.34 -6.58 16.78
N PRO A 214 4.49 -6.21 15.82
CA PRO A 214 3.73 -4.96 15.87
C PRO A 214 2.79 -4.89 17.08
N VAL A 215 2.76 -3.75 17.77
CA VAL A 215 1.93 -3.53 18.97
C VAL A 215 0.92 -2.43 18.71
N GLN A 216 -0.38 -2.69 18.97
CA GLN A 216 -1.39 -1.64 18.85
C GLN A 216 -1.15 -0.54 19.90
N ILE A 217 -1.01 0.70 19.44
CA ILE A 217 -0.77 1.88 20.28
C ILE A 217 -1.93 2.88 20.27
N GLY A 218 -2.89 2.72 19.37
CA GLY A 218 -4.04 3.60 19.30
C GLY A 218 -5.05 3.22 18.24
N ASP A 219 -6.10 4.05 18.16
CA ASP A 219 -7.17 3.96 17.17
C ASP A 219 -7.46 5.36 16.63
N LEU A 220 -7.85 5.43 15.36
CA LEU A 220 -8.47 6.62 14.78
C LEU A 220 -9.95 6.67 15.20
N PRO A 221 -10.40 7.74 15.89
CA PRO A 221 -11.78 7.83 16.33
C PRO A 221 -12.68 8.09 15.13
N GLY A 222 -13.82 7.40 15.08
CA GLY A 222 -14.76 7.55 13.97
C GLY A 222 -15.34 6.21 13.53
N PRO A 223 -16.01 6.16 12.37
CA PRO A 223 -16.37 4.88 11.77
C PRO A 223 -15.12 4.15 11.26
N ALA A 224 -15.30 2.90 10.83
CA ALA A 224 -14.32 2.25 10.00
C ALA A 224 -14.17 2.97 8.66
N PHE A 225 -12.93 3.28 8.28
CA PHE A 225 -12.56 3.91 7.02
C PHE A 225 -12.08 2.86 6.04
N HIS A 226 -12.34 3.05 4.74
CA HIS A 226 -12.00 2.06 3.71
C HIS A 226 -10.49 2.00 3.49
N ASP A 227 -9.92 3.14 3.09
CA ASP A 227 -8.49 3.32 2.83
C ASP A 227 -7.88 4.34 3.78
N VAL A 228 -6.56 4.21 3.97
CA VAL A 228 -5.73 5.12 4.74
C VAL A 228 -4.48 5.49 3.96
N HIS A 229 -4.12 6.77 4.01
CA HIS A 229 -2.80 7.26 3.60
C HIS A 229 -2.24 8.18 4.68
N ALA A 230 -1.05 7.90 5.19
CA ALA A 230 -0.36 8.81 6.12
C ALA A 230 0.75 9.59 5.40
N PHE A 231 1.01 10.81 5.87
CA PHE A 231 2.08 11.68 5.36
C PHE A 231 2.49 12.68 6.45
N GLY A 232 3.72 12.54 6.93
CA GLY A 232 4.16 13.24 8.15
C GLY A 232 3.24 12.90 9.32
N SER A 233 2.85 13.91 10.10
CA SER A 233 1.92 13.73 11.23
C SER A 233 0.45 13.60 10.81
N ASN A 234 0.11 13.72 9.52
CA ASN A 234 -1.26 13.69 9.04
C ASN A 234 -1.65 12.32 8.49
N SER A 235 -2.89 11.92 8.68
CA SER A 235 -3.50 10.75 8.05
C SER A 235 -4.80 11.14 7.34
N TYR A 236 -4.94 10.68 6.11
CA TYR A 236 -6.07 10.91 5.21
C TYR A 236 -6.87 9.62 5.11
N LEU A 237 -8.11 9.63 5.59
CA LEU A 237 -8.98 8.46 5.57
C LEU A 237 -10.16 8.67 4.65
N PHE A 238 -10.41 7.65 3.82
CA PHE A 238 -11.41 7.70 2.76
C PHE A 238 -12.65 6.90 3.22
N ASP A 239 -13.72 7.61 3.62
CA ASP A 239 -15.00 7.01 4.00
C ASP A 239 -15.91 6.90 2.78
N THR A 240 -15.76 5.80 2.05
CA THR A 240 -16.54 5.48 0.85
C THR A 240 -18.04 5.35 1.15
N ARG A 241 -18.43 4.91 2.34
CA ARG A 241 -19.86 4.78 2.67
C ARG A 241 -20.54 6.13 2.89
N ARG A 242 -19.82 7.09 3.48
CA ARG A 242 -20.38 8.42 3.80
C ARG A 242 -19.95 9.50 2.83
N GLN A 243 -19.16 9.14 1.81
CA GLN A 243 -18.64 10.06 0.80
C GLN A 243 -17.92 11.23 1.45
N ARG A 244 -16.98 10.91 2.34
CA ARG A 244 -16.26 11.89 3.14
C ARG A 244 -14.79 11.54 3.29
N LEU A 245 -13.93 12.52 3.01
CA LEU A 245 -12.54 12.52 3.41
C LEU A 245 -12.43 13.00 4.85
N TRP A 246 -11.65 12.30 5.65
CA TRP A 246 -11.28 12.73 6.99
C TRP A 246 -9.79 12.96 7.08
N VAL A 247 -9.41 14.05 7.75
CA VAL A 247 -8.01 14.38 8.00
C VAL A 247 -7.77 14.33 9.51
N PHE A 248 -6.80 13.53 9.91
CA PHE A 248 -6.39 13.37 11.29
C PHE A 248 -4.94 13.81 11.44
N ARG A 249 -4.61 14.32 12.63
CA ARG A 249 -3.25 14.29 13.15
C ARG A 249 -3.10 13.01 13.94
N VAL A 250 -1.95 12.35 13.78
CA VAL A 250 -1.54 11.18 14.54
C VAL A 250 -0.16 11.47 15.08
N GLU A 251 0.01 11.40 16.41
CA GLU A 251 1.30 11.51 17.07
C GLU A 251 1.95 10.12 17.18
N ASP A 252 3.27 10.05 17.33
CA ASP A 252 4.01 8.78 17.37
C ASP A 252 3.58 7.87 18.54
N GLY A 253 3.08 8.47 19.63
CA GLY A 253 2.49 7.74 20.76
C GLY A 253 1.06 7.21 20.51
N GLY A 254 0.55 7.29 19.28
CA GLY A 254 -0.78 6.79 18.90
C GLY A 254 -1.94 7.71 19.26
N SER A 255 -1.68 8.90 19.83
CA SER A 255 -2.73 9.88 20.09
C SER A 255 -3.19 10.54 18.79
N THR A 256 -4.50 10.78 18.69
CA THR A 256 -5.12 11.23 17.42
C THR A 256 -6.03 12.43 17.64
N ALA A 257 -6.12 13.29 16.63
CA ALA A 257 -7.02 14.43 16.62
C ALA A 257 -7.61 14.66 15.21
N ILE A 258 -8.91 14.93 15.12
CA ILE A 258 -9.55 15.29 13.85
C ILE A 258 -9.12 16.72 13.49
N LEU A 259 -8.51 16.90 12.33
CA LEU A 259 -8.15 18.21 11.78
C LEU A 259 -9.26 18.77 10.90
N GLY A 260 -10.04 17.92 10.24
CA GLY A 260 -11.15 18.34 9.42
C GLY A 260 -11.74 17.22 8.57
N THR A 261 -12.77 17.59 7.81
CA THR A 261 -13.39 16.70 6.83
C THR A 261 -13.70 17.45 5.55
N ALA A 262 -13.70 16.76 4.42
CA ALA A 262 -14.10 17.31 3.14
C ALA A 262 -15.02 16.34 2.38
N SER A 263 -15.85 16.90 1.50
CA SER A 263 -16.61 16.16 0.49
C SER A 263 -16.82 17.06 -0.73
N TRP A 264 -17.15 16.44 -1.87
CA TRP A 264 -17.45 17.15 -3.10
C TRP A 264 -18.70 16.58 -3.77
N ARG A 265 -19.27 17.34 -4.71
CA ARG A 265 -20.47 16.92 -5.45
C ARG A 265 -20.10 15.75 -6.35
N GLY A 266 -20.85 14.65 -6.23
CA GLY A 266 -20.60 13.43 -7.01
C GLY A 266 -19.42 12.60 -6.51
N ALA A 267 -18.94 12.87 -5.30
CA ALA A 267 -17.91 12.08 -4.64
C ALA A 267 -18.28 10.58 -4.65
N HIS A 268 -17.30 9.77 -5.01
CA HIS A 268 -17.26 8.33 -4.78
C HIS A 268 -15.94 7.99 -4.08
N ILE A 269 -15.70 8.69 -2.97
CA ILE A 269 -14.40 8.77 -2.30
C ILE A 269 -13.87 7.38 -1.99
N HIS A 270 -12.66 7.11 -2.47
CA HIS A 270 -12.11 5.79 -2.33
C HIS A 270 -10.65 5.78 -1.90
N SER A 271 -9.79 6.53 -2.58
CA SER A 271 -8.37 6.59 -2.25
C SER A 271 -7.76 7.95 -2.58
N GLY A 272 -6.50 8.15 -2.22
CA GLY A 272 -5.79 9.38 -2.52
C GLY A 272 -4.41 9.42 -1.91
N TRP A 273 -3.60 10.36 -2.40
CA TRP A 273 -2.21 10.52 -2.01
C TRP A 273 -1.85 12.02 -2.01
N PRO A 274 -1.13 12.50 -0.99
CA PRO A 274 -0.67 13.86 -0.94
C PRO A 274 0.45 14.10 -1.94
N THR A 275 0.58 15.34 -2.41
CA THR A 275 1.75 15.76 -3.17
C THR A 275 3.01 15.69 -2.30
N PRO A 276 4.21 15.51 -2.88
CA PRO A 276 5.45 15.38 -2.10
C PRO A 276 5.77 16.57 -1.20
N ASP A 277 5.26 17.76 -1.52
CA ASP A 277 5.37 18.98 -0.71
C ASP A 277 4.30 19.08 0.39
N GLY A 278 3.35 18.14 0.44
CA GLY A 278 2.24 18.08 1.38
C GLY A 278 1.14 19.14 1.17
N ASN A 279 1.22 19.95 0.11
CA ASN A 279 0.32 21.09 -0.10
C ASN A 279 -1.04 20.70 -0.70
N TYR A 280 -1.10 19.56 -1.40
CA TYR A 280 -2.31 19.08 -2.06
C TYR A 280 -2.54 17.61 -1.74
N LEU A 281 -3.81 17.20 -1.78
CA LEU A 281 -4.21 15.80 -1.79
C LEU A 281 -4.88 15.51 -3.14
N ILE A 282 -4.36 14.54 -3.86
CA ILE A 282 -4.99 13.99 -5.06
C ILE A 282 -5.91 12.87 -4.59
N ALA A 283 -7.21 12.99 -4.86
CA ALA A 283 -8.20 11.98 -4.48
C ALA A 283 -8.76 11.28 -5.73
N ALA A 284 -9.01 9.99 -5.60
CA ALA A 284 -9.63 9.15 -6.61
C ALA A 284 -10.99 8.64 -6.12
N ASP A 285 -11.94 8.67 -7.05
CA ASP A 285 -13.30 8.20 -6.85
C ASP A 285 -13.46 6.79 -7.48
N GLU A 286 -14.17 5.87 -6.81
CA GLU A 286 -14.49 4.52 -7.31
C GLU A 286 -15.94 4.48 -7.82
N LEU A 287 -16.12 4.25 -9.13
CA LEU A 287 -17.42 4.25 -9.81
C LEU A 287 -18.04 2.85 -9.91
#